data_AF-A0A821NJC2-F1
#
_entry.id   AF-A0A821NJC2-F1
#
_cell.length_a   1.000
_cell.length_b   1.000
_cell.length_c   1.000
_cell.angle_alpha   90.00
_cell.angle_beta   90.00
_cell.angle_gamma   90.00
#
_symmetry.space_group_name_H-M   'P 1'
#
loop_
_entity.id
_entity.type
_entity.pdbx_description
1 polymer ?
#
loop_
_entity_poly.entity_id
_entity_poly.type
_entity_poly.pdbx_seq_one_letter_code
_entity_poly.pdbx_strand_id
1 'polypeptide(L)'
;TRELFNFLPLSNKEQGSVIRENDDSPDRLVHSLDTVVPLESTAAYDMKEVIHAIVDAEDFFEIMPEFAKNIIIGFGRMNGRTVGIVANQPKVAAGCLDINSSVKGARFVRFCDAFNIPLLTFVDVP
;
A
#
# COMPACT_ATOMS: atom_id res chain seq x y z
N THR A 1 1.25 16.81 -7.10
CA THR A 1 0.47 16.50 -8.32
C THR A 1 1.27 15.77 -9.38
N ARG A 2 2.55 16.11 -9.65
CA ARG A 2 3.39 15.39 -10.62
C ARG A 2 3.80 13.97 -10.18
N GLU A 3 3.99 13.74 -8.88
CA GLU A 3 4.43 12.44 -8.35
C GLU A 3 3.44 11.32 -8.61
N LEU A 4 2.14 11.56 -8.45
CA LEU A 4 1.10 10.56 -8.72
C LEU A 4 1.19 10.04 -10.16
N PHE A 5 1.43 10.91 -11.15
CA PHE A 5 1.54 10.50 -12.55
C PHE A 5 2.73 9.55 -12.80
N ASN A 6 3.74 9.53 -11.93
CA ASN A 6 4.85 8.58 -12.05
C ASN A 6 4.44 7.15 -11.73
N PHE A 7 3.31 6.94 -11.04
CA PHE A 7 2.81 5.61 -10.69
C PHE A 7 1.76 5.10 -11.67
N LEU A 8 1.05 6.00 -12.36
CA LEU A 8 -0.08 5.64 -13.21
C LEU A 8 0.36 5.29 -14.64
N PRO A 9 -0.30 4.32 -15.29
CA PRO A 9 -0.16 4.13 -16.73
C PRO A 9 -0.80 5.32 -17.49
N LEU A 10 -0.37 5.54 -18.73
CA LEU A 10 -0.90 6.64 -19.55
C LEU A 10 -2.33 6.36 -20.02
N SER A 11 -2.71 5.08 -20.11
CA SER A 11 -4.06 4.64 -20.44
C SER A 11 -4.37 3.25 -19.88
N ASN A 12 -5.64 2.88 -19.85
CA ASN A 12 -6.09 1.53 -19.48
C ASN A 12 -5.77 0.44 -20.52
N LYS A 13 -5.20 0.81 -21.68
CA LYS A 13 -4.78 -0.13 -22.73
C LYS A 13 -3.34 -0.59 -22.55
N GLU A 14 -2.55 0.16 -21.80
CA GLU A 14 -1.18 -0.22 -21.46
C GLU A 14 -1.22 -1.26 -20.34
N GLN A 15 -0.45 -2.33 -20.49
CA GLN A 15 -0.32 -3.37 -19.48
C GLN A 15 0.72 -2.95 -18.45
N GLY A 16 0.24 -2.54 -17.28
CA GLY A 16 1.09 -2.14 -16.16
C GLY A 16 1.72 -0.77 -16.34
N SER A 17 2.18 -0.20 -15.24
CA SER A 17 3.02 1.00 -15.24
C SER A 17 4.37 0.72 -15.90
N VAL A 18 4.97 1.75 -16.52
CA VAL A 18 6.35 1.71 -17.00
C VAL A 18 7.28 1.17 -15.91
N ILE A 19 8.01 0.08 -16.21
CA ILE A 19 9.02 -0.46 -15.30
C ILE A 19 10.13 0.59 -15.20
N ARG A 20 10.35 1.11 -14.01
CA ARG A 20 11.47 2.01 -13.75
C ARG A 20 12.71 1.21 -13.39
N GLU A 21 13.86 1.73 -13.75
CA GLU A 21 15.13 1.23 -13.21
C GLU A 21 15.07 1.30 -11.69
N ASN A 22 15.43 0.18 -11.07
CA ASN A 22 15.37 -0.02 -9.64
C ASN A 22 16.69 -0.65 -9.20
N ASP A 23 17.36 0.01 -8.25
CA ASP A 23 18.56 -0.52 -7.62
C ASP A 23 18.23 -1.37 -6.38
N ASP A 24 16.95 -1.42 -5.97
CA ASP A 24 16.49 -2.28 -4.88
C ASP A 24 16.33 -3.73 -5.36
N SER A 25 16.93 -4.65 -4.61
CA SER A 25 16.92 -6.07 -4.96
C SER A 25 15.56 -6.68 -4.59
N PRO A 26 14.92 -7.45 -5.50
CA PRO A 26 13.67 -8.15 -5.17
C PRO A 26 13.84 -9.20 -4.06
N ASP A 27 15.08 -9.66 -3.82
CA ASP A 27 15.41 -10.64 -2.78
C ASP A 27 15.93 -9.98 -1.49
N ARG A 28 15.74 -8.66 -1.33
CA ARG A 28 16.17 -7.92 -0.13
C ARG A 28 15.52 -8.52 1.12
N LEU A 29 16.36 -8.89 2.09
CA LEU A 29 15.91 -9.30 3.42
C LEU A 29 15.57 -8.08 4.27
N VAL A 30 14.42 -8.14 4.95
CA VAL A 30 13.89 -7.04 5.76
C VAL A 30 13.71 -7.52 7.20
N HIS A 31 14.83 -7.57 7.94
CA HIS A 31 14.86 -8.11 9.31
C HIS A 31 13.93 -7.38 10.30
N SER A 32 13.57 -6.13 10.05
CA SER A 32 12.63 -5.39 10.89
C SER A 32 11.23 -6.02 10.91
N LEU A 33 10.83 -6.74 9.85
CA LEU A 33 9.54 -7.41 9.77
C LEU A 33 9.42 -8.60 10.73
N ASP A 34 10.55 -9.20 11.15
CA ASP A 34 10.55 -10.30 12.12
C ASP A 34 10.05 -9.87 13.50
N THR A 35 10.11 -8.57 13.81
CA THR A 35 9.76 -8.00 15.11
C THR A 35 8.64 -6.96 15.07
N VAL A 36 8.08 -6.65 13.89
CA VAL A 36 7.11 -5.57 13.73
C VAL A 36 5.75 -5.89 14.34
N VAL A 37 5.34 -7.16 14.30
CA VAL A 37 4.10 -7.62 14.91
C VAL A 37 4.36 -7.92 16.40
N PRO A 38 3.73 -7.19 17.33
CA PRO A 38 3.92 -7.43 18.76
C PRO A 38 3.42 -8.82 19.14
N LEU A 39 4.09 -9.45 20.11
CA LEU A 39 3.65 -10.74 20.67
C LEU A 39 2.34 -10.61 21.45
N GLU A 40 2.04 -9.41 21.97
CA GLU A 40 0.79 -9.10 22.64
C GLU A 40 -0.30 -8.79 21.62
N SER A 41 -1.38 -9.58 21.60
CA SER A 41 -2.49 -9.43 20.63
C SER A 41 -3.26 -8.12 20.72
N THR A 42 -3.08 -7.35 21.80
CA THR A 42 -3.72 -6.03 21.99
C THR A 42 -2.81 -4.86 21.62
N ALA A 43 -1.52 -5.12 21.40
CA ALA A 43 -0.58 -4.06 21.05
C ALA A 43 -0.67 -3.77 19.55
N ALA A 44 -0.93 -2.51 19.22
CA ALA A 44 -0.97 -2.05 17.83
C ALA A 44 0.44 -1.75 17.30
N TYR A 45 0.67 -2.04 16.02
CA TYR A 45 1.88 -1.62 15.29
C TYR A 45 1.50 -0.72 14.11
N ASP A 46 2.49 -0.05 13.53
CA ASP A 46 2.26 0.79 12.37
C ASP A 46 2.32 -0.02 11.08
N MET A 47 1.17 -0.18 10.41
CA MET A 47 1.18 -0.82 9.10
C MET A 47 1.97 0.00 8.06
N LYS A 48 2.18 1.31 8.27
CA LYS A 48 3.03 2.12 7.38
C LYS A 48 4.49 1.68 7.42
N GLU A 49 5.00 1.28 8.59
CA GLU A 49 6.37 0.77 8.71
C GLU A 49 6.56 -0.50 7.88
N VAL A 50 5.57 -1.40 7.89
CA VAL A 50 5.55 -2.61 7.06
C VAL A 50 5.53 -2.25 5.57
N ILE A 51 4.66 -1.31 5.17
CA ILE A 51 4.55 -0.87 3.77
C ILE A 51 5.88 -0.27 3.29
N HIS A 52 6.44 0.70 4.02
CA HIS A 52 7.69 1.35 3.65
C HIS A 52 8.84 0.36 3.56
N ALA A 53 8.89 -0.62 4.46
CA ALA A 53 9.97 -1.60 4.46
C ALA A 53 9.92 -2.56 3.26
N ILE A 54 8.74 -2.78 2.65
CA ILE A 54 8.53 -3.73 1.54
C ILE A 54 8.59 -3.06 0.15
N VAL A 55 8.14 -1.82 0.03
CA VAL A 55 8.16 -1.12 -1.27
C VAL A 55 9.60 -0.72 -1.67
N ASP A 56 9.85 -0.68 -2.97
CA ASP A 56 11.13 -0.26 -3.53
C ASP A 56 11.51 1.14 -3.02
N ALA A 57 12.74 1.29 -2.51
CA ALA A 57 13.30 2.56 -2.03
C ALA A 57 12.44 3.30 -0.99
N GLU A 58 11.58 2.58 -0.26
CA GLU A 58 10.62 3.14 0.71
C GLU A 58 9.64 4.17 0.11
N ASP A 59 9.51 4.21 -1.23
CA ASP A 59 8.68 5.18 -1.98
C ASP A 59 7.21 4.73 -2.00
N PHE A 60 6.45 5.25 -1.02
CA PHE A 60 5.02 5.05 -0.90
C PHE A 60 4.24 6.36 -1.01
N PHE A 61 3.37 6.43 -2.01
CA PHE A 61 2.46 7.56 -2.24
C PHE A 61 1.07 7.26 -1.65
N GLU A 62 0.83 7.72 -0.43
CA GLU A 62 -0.45 7.53 0.26
C GLU A 62 -1.57 8.39 -0.34
N ILE A 63 -2.74 7.78 -0.54
CA ILE A 63 -3.95 8.46 -1.01
C ILE A 63 -4.88 8.71 0.17
N MET A 64 -5.30 9.97 0.33
CA MET A 64 -6.20 10.41 1.39
C MET A 64 -5.67 10.07 2.81
N PRO A 65 -4.46 10.54 3.19
CA PRO A 65 -3.85 10.21 4.49
C PRO A 65 -4.66 10.69 5.69
N GLU A 66 -5.46 11.74 5.53
CA GLU A 66 -6.25 12.34 6.61
C GLU A 66 -7.69 11.81 6.72
N PHE A 67 -8.14 10.96 5.80
CA PHE A 67 -9.52 10.43 5.76
C PHE A 67 -9.54 8.92 5.97
N ALA A 68 -10.43 8.42 6.84
CA ALA A 68 -10.55 6.99 7.18
C ALA A 68 -9.18 6.33 7.45
N LYS A 69 -8.49 6.82 8.50
CA LYS A 69 -7.11 6.43 8.84
C LYS A 69 -6.96 4.97 9.31
N ASN A 70 -8.08 4.27 9.55
CA ASN A 70 -8.18 2.83 9.83
C ASN A 70 -7.86 1.96 8.59
N ILE A 71 -7.89 2.53 7.38
CA ILE A 71 -7.40 1.88 6.16
C ILE A 71 -6.40 2.77 5.44
N ILE A 72 -5.26 2.19 5.07
CA ILE A 72 -4.22 2.81 4.27
C ILE A 72 -4.44 2.37 2.83
N ILE A 73 -4.42 3.33 1.91
CA ILE A 73 -4.39 3.05 0.47
C ILE A 73 -3.31 3.93 -0.16
N GLY A 74 -2.68 3.44 -1.22
CA GLY A 74 -1.68 4.22 -1.92
C GLY A 74 -0.94 3.42 -2.97
N PHE A 75 0.01 4.07 -3.62
CA PHE A 75 0.84 3.44 -4.64
C PHE A 75 2.26 3.25 -4.13
N GLY A 76 2.83 2.09 -4.38
CA GLY A 76 4.25 1.82 -4.22
C GLY A 76 4.83 1.22 -5.50
N ARG A 77 6.10 0.84 -5.47
CA ARG A 77 6.70 0.00 -6.50
C ARG A 77 7.28 -1.28 -5.90
N MET A 78 7.25 -2.35 -6.69
CA MET A 78 7.95 -3.59 -6.41
C MET A 78 8.64 -4.06 -7.68
N ASN A 79 9.97 -4.22 -7.62
CA ASN A 79 10.80 -4.52 -8.78
C ASN A 79 10.53 -3.54 -9.96
N GLY A 80 10.42 -2.26 -9.65
CA GLY A 80 10.20 -1.17 -10.60
C GLY A 80 8.77 -1.07 -11.16
N ARG A 81 7.86 -1.97 -10.79
CA ARG A 81 6.44 -1.97 -11.22
C ARG A 81 5.55 -1.34 -10.16
N THR A 82 4.62 -0.47 -10.56
CA THR A 82 3.61 0.09 -9.66
C THR A 82 2.71 -1.02 -9.12
N VAL A 83 2.51 -0.97 -7.81
CA VAL A 83 1.53 -1.78 -7.09
C VAL A 83 0.59 -0.84 -6.33
N GLY A 84 -0.70 -1.13 -6.34
CA GLY A 84 -1.67 -0.51 -5.47
C GLY A 84 -1.70 -1.27 -4.14
N ILE A 85 -1.56 -0.55 -3.03
CA ILE A 85 -1.51 -1.14 -1.69
C ILE A 85 -2.79 -0.80 -0.95
N VAL A 86 -3.39 -1.81 -0.31
CA VAL A 86 -4.53 -1.67 0.60
C VAL A 86 -4.16 -2.33 1.92
N ALA A 87 -4.26 -1.61 3.03
CA ALA A 87 -3.73 -2.07 4.30
C ALA A 87 -4.64 -1.66 5.46
N ASN A 88 -4.92 -2.56 6.40
CA ASN A 88 -5.54 -2.18 7.67
C ASN A 88 -4.52 -1.43 8.55
N GLN A 89 -4.98 -0.46 9.34
CA GLN A 89 -4.13 0.27 10.30
C GLN A 89 -4.56 -0.05 11.74
N PRO A 90 -3.88 -0.99 12.43
CA PRO A 90 -4.21 -1.37 13.80
C PRO A 90 -4.17 -0.21 14.79
N LYS A 91 -3.29 0.79 14.58
CA LYS A 91 -3.21 2.00 15.45
C LYS A 91 -4.48 2.85 15.44
N VAL A 92 -5.39 2.66 14.48
CA VAL A 92 -6.61 3.48 14.35
C VAL A 92 -7.83 2.58 14.36
N ALA A 93 -8.70 2.75 15.36
CA ALA A 93 -9.92 1.97 15.53
C ALA A 93 -9.69 0.44 15.45
N ALA A 94 -8.52 -0.02 15.92
CA ALA A 94 -8.09 -1.42 15.86
C ALA A 94 -8.11 -2.02 14.44
N GLY A 95 -7.94 -1.22 13.39
CA GLY A 95 -8.00 -1.70 12.00
C GLY A 95 -9.40 -2.09 11.52
N CYS A 96 -10.44 -1.82 12.32
CA CYS A 96 -11.82 -2.20 12.02
C CYS A 96 -12.35 -1.42 10.80
N LEU A 97 -13.07 -2.13 9.92
CA LEU A 97 -13.66 -1.56 8.72
C LEU A 97 -14.98 -0.86 9.05
N ASP A 98 -15.01 0.45 8.82
CA ASP A 98 -16.18 1.31 8.91
C ASP A 98 -16.71 1.68 7.49
N ILE A 99 -17.80 2.44 7.44
CA ILE A 99 -18.39 2.89 6.17
C ILE A 99 -17.39 3.72 5.35
N ASN A 100 -16.63 4.61 6.01
CA ASN A 100 -15.70 5.51 5.32
C ASN A 100 -14.49 4.77 4.74
N SER A 101 -13.88 3.86 5.50
CA SER A 101 -12.80 3.00 5.03
C SER A 101 -13.25 2.06 3.92
N SER A 102 -14.48 1.53 4.01
CA SER A 102 -15.06 0.69 2.96
C SER A 102 -15.20 1.45 1.64
N VAL A 103 -15.74 2.68 1.67
CA VAL A 103 -15.86 3.54 0.47
C VAL A 103 -14.48 3.93 -0.07
N LYS A 104 -13.54 4.29 0.81
CA LYS A 104 -12.15 4.64 0.47
C LYS A 104 -11.45 3.49 -0.26
N GLY A 105 -11.45 2.30 0.36
CA GLY A 105 -10.84 1.09 -0.20
C GLY A 105 -11.51 0.64 -1.50
N ALA A 106 -12.84 0.56 -1.54
CA ALA A 106 -13.57 0.11 -2.72
C ALA A 106 -13.31 0.98 -3.95
N ARG A 107 -13.29 2.31 -3.79
CA ARG A 107 -12.99 3.22 -4.91
C ARG A 107 -11.55 3.07 -5.40
N PHE A 108 -10.60 2.87 -4.49
CA PHE A 108 -9.20 2.66 -4.84
C PHE A 108 -8.96 1.34 -5.58
N VAL A 109 -9.56 0.24 -5.09
CA VAL A 109 -9.50 -1.07 -5.74
C VAL A 109 -10.06 -1.00 -7.17
N ARG A 110 -11.23 -0.39 -7.34
CA ARG A 110 -11.84 -0.20 -8.68
C ARG A 110 -10.99 0.64 -9.61
N PHE A 111 -10.29 1.64 -9.08
CA PHE A 111 -9.37 2.45 -9.87
C PHE A 111 -8.17 1.61 -10.33
N CYS A 112 -7.54 0.86 -9.41
CA CYS A 112 -6.41 0.01 -9.76
C CYS A 112 -6.77 -1.04 -10.82
N ASP A 113 -7.91 -1.71 -10.64
CA ASP A 113 -8.46 -2.68 -11.59
C ASP A 113 -8.69 -2.06 -12.99
N ALA A 114 -9.30 -0.88 -13.06
CA ALA A 114 -9.57 -0.20 -14.33
C ALA A 114 -8.30 0.19 -15.12
N PHE A 115 -7.14 0.28 -14.45
CA PHE A 115 -5.86 0.65 -15.04
C PHE A 115 -4.84 -0.49 -15.03
N ASN A 116 -5.28 -1.74 -14.81
CA ASN A 116 -4.41 -2.93 -14.76
C ASN A 116 -3.26 -2.81 -13.74
N ILE A 117 -3.49 -2.11 -12.63
CA ILE A 117 -2.53 -1.97 -11.53
C ILE A 117 -2.73 -3.14 -10.57
N PRO A 118 -1.71 -3.99 -10.33
CA PRO A 118 -1.81 -5.09 -9.38
C PRO A 118 -2.05 -4.57 -7.96
N LEU A 119 -2.79 -5.35 -7.18
CA LEU A 119 -3.12 -5.02 -5.78
C LEU A 119 -2.34 -5.91 -4.82
N LEU A 120 -1.77 -5.28 -3.78
CA LEU A 120 -1.19 -5.92 -2.62
C LEU A 120 -2.02 -5.54 -1.39
N THR A 121 -2.55 -6.54 -0.68
CA THR A 121 -3.38 -6.30 0.49
C THR A 121 -2.70 -6.81 1.75
N PHE A 122 -2.46 -5.93 2.72
CA PHE A 122 -2.04 -6.31 4.07
C PHE A 122 -3.27 -6.39 4.97
N VAL A 123 -3.55 -7.59 5.46
CA VAL A 123 -4.76 -7.88 6.24
C VAL A 123 -4.40 -8.00 7.71
N ASP A 124 -4.98 -7.10 8.50
CA ASP A 124 -4.98 -7.17 9.96
C ASP A 124 -6.29 -6.56 10.46
N VAL A 125 -7.36 -7.35 10.30
CA VAL A 125 -8.72 -6.97 10.68
C VAL A 125 -9.20 -7.95 11.75
N PRO A 126 -9.72 -7.45 12.89
CA PRO A 126 -10.29 -8.30 13.93
C PRO A 126 -11.60 -8.97 13.51
#